data_AF-A0A2M9PA38-F1
#
_entry.id   AF-A0A2M9PA38-F1
#
_cell.length_a   1.000
_cell.length_b   1.000
_cell.length_c   1.000
_cell.angle_alpha   90.00
_cell.angle_beta   90.00
_cell.angle_gamma   90.00
#
_symmetry.space_group_name_H-M   'P 1'
#
loop_
_entity.id
_entity.type
_entity.pdbx_description
1 polymer ?
#
loop_
_entity_poly.entity_id
_entity_poly.type
_entity_poly.pdbx_seq_one_letter_code
_entity_poly.pdbx_strand_id
1 'polypeptide(L)' 'MTVTRDDVLKALRRVALPEGGDLVGADLVRALAVEGAVVRFVIEVSPEKGRAYEAGPRRRPGGG' A
#
# COMPACT_ATOMS: atom_id res chain seq x y z
N MET A 1 10.33 -9.02 -18.65
CA MET A 1 9.47 -7.82 -18.63
C MET A 1 9.98 -6.91 -17.53
N THR A 2 10.21 -5.64 -17.82
CA THR A 2 10.67 -4.66 -16.83
C THR A 2 9.45 -4.07 -16.14
N VAL A 3 9.39 -4.16 -14.81
CA VAL A 3 8.32 -3.53 -14.03
C VAL A 3 8.44 -2.02 -14.20
N THR A 4 7.35 -1.36 -14.61
CA THR A 4 7.34 0.10 -14.74
C THR A 4 6.72 0.77 -13.52
N ARG A 5 6.96 2.07 -13.36
CA ARG A 5 6.31 2.88 -12.32
C ARG A 5 4.78 2.83 -12.42
N ASP A 6 4.24 2.83 -13.64
CA ASP A 6 2.80 2.78 -13.89
C ASP A 6 2.19 1.43 -13.45
N ASP A 7 2.89 0.32 -13.72
CA ASP A 7 2.45 -1.00 -13.26
C ASP A 7 2.37 -1.07 -11.73
N VAL A 8 3.35 -0.48 -11.04
CA VAL A 8 3.34 -0.41 -9.58
C VAL A 8 2.21 0.48 -9.08
N LEU A 9 1.98 1.65 -9.67
CA LEU A 9 0.87 2.52 -9.28
C LEU A 9 -0.49 1.85 -9.49
N LYS A 10 -0.67 1.13 -10.60
CA LYS A 10 -1.87 0.32 -10.85
C LYS A 10 -2.05 -0.77 -9.79
N ALA A 11 -0.96 -1.40 -9.35
CA ALA A 11 -1.01 -2.38 -8.26
C ALA A 11 -1.37 -1.73 -6.92
N LEU A 12 -0.76 -0.59 -6.57
CA LEU A 12 -1.04 0.14 -5.33
C LEU A 12 -2.50 0.65 -5.27
N ARG A 13 -3.09 1.04 -6.41
CA ARG A 13 -4.52 1.41 -6.51
C ARG A 13 -5.49 0.27 -6.15
N ARG A 14 -5.04 -0.98 -6.13
CA ARG A 14 -5.88 -2.11 -5.71
C ARG A 14 -5.98 -2.24 -4.19
N VAL A 15 -5.17 -1.51 -3.43
CA VAL A 15 -5.23 -1.49 -1.98
C VAL A 15 -6.30 -0.48 -1.55
N ALA A 16 -7.47 -1.02 -1.22
CA ALA A 16 -8.59 -0.24 -0.73
C ALA A 16 -8.33 0.27 0.70
N LEU A 17 -8.82 1.48 0.98
CA LEU A 17 -8.74 2.08 2.31
C LEU A 17 -10.06 1.86 3.07
N PRO A 18 -10.02 1.75 4.41
CA PRO A 18 -11.21 1.58 5.23
C PRO A 18 -12.16 2.78 5.17
N GLU A 19 -11.64 3.98 4.87
CA GLU A 19 -12.42 5.20 4.66
C GLU A 19 -13.00 5.32 3.23
N GLY A 20 -12.67 4.36 2.35
CA GLY A 20 -13.02 4.38 0.92
C GLY A 20 -11.88 4.91 0.05
N GLY A 21 -11.94 4.58 -1.24
CA GLY A 21 -10.87 4.89 -2.21
C GLY A 21 -9.68 3.94 -2.10
N ASP A 22 -8.52 4.38 -2.61
CA ASP A 22 -7.30 3.60 -2.69
C ASP A 22 -6.05 4.39 -2.24
N LEU A 23 -4.95 3.69 -1.94
CA LEU A 23 -3.70 4.30 -1.46
C LEU A 23 -3.19 5.46 -2.32
N VAL A 24 -3.31 5.36 -3.64
CA VAL A 24 -2.83 6.37 -4.59
C VAL A 24 -3.84 7.51 -4.68
N GLY A 25 -5.13 7.20 -4.73
CA GLY A 25 -6.23 8.19 -4.74
C GLY A 25 -6.27 9.05 -3.48
N ALA A 26 -5.86 8.52 -2.33
CA ALA A 26 -5.75 9.25 -1.08
C ALA A 26 -4.40 9.96 -0.86
N ASP A 27 -3.53 9.99 -1.86
CA ASP A 27 -2.20 10.65 -1.81
C ASP A 27 -1.30 10.17 -0.65
N LEU A 28 -1.42 8.89 -0.25
CA LEU A 28 -0.63 8.33 0.86
C LEU A 28 0.79 7.91 0.42
N VAL A 29 1.04 7.80 -0.89
CA VAL A 29 2.32 7.37 -1.45
C VAL A 29 3.24 8.58 -1.67
N ARG A 30 4.25 8.76 -0.80
CA ARG A 30 5.17 9.92 -0.85
C ARG A 30 6.35 9.73 -1.79
N ALA A 31 6.83 8.50 -1.92
CA ALA A 31 7.95 8.16 -2.78
C ALA A 31 7.72 6.78 -3.42
N LEU A 32 8.20 6.62 -4.65
CA LEU A 32 8.19 5.36 -5.38
C LEU A 32 9.43 5.29 -6.29
N ALA A 33 10.26 4.28 -6.07
CA ALA A 33 11.44 3.96 -6.86
C ALA A 33 11.34 2.53 -7.39
N VAL A 34 11.79 2.33 -8.63
CA VAL A 34 11.86 1.02 -9.27
C VAL A 34 13.30 0.84 -9.76
N GLU A 35 14.01 -0.11 -9.16
CA GLU A 35 15.42 -0.41 -9.42
C GLU A 35 15.53 -1.83 -9.97
N GLY A 36 15.50 -1.96 -11.29
CA GLY A 36 15.50 -3.26 -11.98
C GLY A 36 14.25 -4.08 -11.63
N ALA A 37 14.42 -5.08 -10.76
CA ALA A 37 13.33 -5.92 -10.26
C ALA A 37 12.84 -5.53 -8.85
N VAL A 38 13.48 -4.55 -8.21
CA VAL A 38 13.18 -4.12 -6.84
C VAL A 38 12.29 -2.88 -6.87
N VAL A 39 11.19 -2.92 -6.12
CA VAL A 39 10.27 -1.79 -5.96
C VAL A 39 10.33 -1.30 -4.52
N ARG A 40 10.54 0.00 -4.32
CA ARG A 40 10.60 0.66 -3.02
C ARG A 40 9.62 1.82 -2.99
N PHE A 41 8.81 1.92 -1.94
CA PHE A 41 7.87 3.03 -1.79
C PHE A 41 7.69 3.40 -0.32
N VAL A 42 7.28 4.64 -0.09
CA VAL A 42 6.98 5.19 1.24
C VAL A 42 5.49 5.48 1.31
N ILE A 43 4.83 4.91 2.33
CA ILE A 43 3.44 5.22 2.67
C ILE A 43 3.47 6.05 3.95
N GLU A 44 2.87 7.23 3.90
CA GLU A 44 2.72 8.11 5.06
C GLU A 44 1.24 8.21 5.43
N VAL A 45 0.94 7.99 6.71
CA VAL A 45 -0.42 8.02 7.25
C VAL A 45 -0.43 8.94 8.45
N SER A 46 -1.42 9.84 8.52
CA SER A 46 -1.61 10.70 9.68
C SER A 46 -1.81 9.87 10.96
N PRO A 47 -1.26 10.29 12.11
CA PRO A 47 -1.33 9.52 13.35
C PRO A 47 -2.77 9.28 13.82
N GLU A 48 -3.67 10.23 13.56
CA GLU A 48 -5.11 10.10 13.83
C GLU A 48 -5.77 8.94 13.07
N LYS A 49 -5.27 8.63 11.88
CA LYS A 49 -5.78 7.56 11.02
C LYS A 49 -5.05 6.23 11.24
N GLY A 50 -3.86 6.27 11.86
CA GLY A 50 -3.00 5.10 12.04
C GLY A 50 -3.71 3.88 12.62
N ARG A 51 -4.63 4.09 13.58
CA ARG A 51 -5.46 3.02 14.18
C ARG A 51 -6.38 2.32 13.17
N ALA A 52 -6.96 3.06 12.23
CA ALA A 52 -7.84 2.49 11.20
C ALA A 52 -7.06 1.70 10.14
N TYR A 53 -5.78 2.04 9.96
CA TYR A 53 -4.85 1.38 9.04
C TYR A 53 -3.98 0.31 9.67
N GLU A 54 -4.13 0.06 10.99
CA GLU A 54 -3.51 -1.10 11.62
C GLU A 54 -3.98 -2.35 10.87
N ALA A 55 -3.01 -3.20 10.49
CA ALA A 55 -3.32 -4.47 9.86
C ALA A 55 -4.35 -5.20 10.74
N GLY A 56 -5.54 -5.44 10.19
CA GLY A 56 -6.59 -6.20 10.85
C GLY A 56 -6.04 -7.52 11.41
N PRO A 57 -6.72 -8.11 12.42
CA PRO A 57 -6.16 -9.14 13.29
C PRO A 57 -5.36 -10.13 12.46
N ARG A 58 -4.04 -10.20 12.75
CA ARG A 58 -3.11 -11.10 12.06
C ARG A 58 -3.83 -12.42 11.90
N ARG A 59 -4.17 -12.80 10.66
CA ARG A 59 -4.87 -14.06 10.40
C ARG A 59 -3.96 -15.12 11.00
N ARG A 60 -4.32 -15.63 12.19
CA ARG A 60 -3.56 -16.68 12.85
C ARG A 60 -3.49 -17.80 11.82
N PRO A 61 -2.31 -18.30 11.43
CA PRO A 61 -2.27 -19.50 10.62
C PRO A 61 -3.10 -20.54 11.38
N GLY A 62 -4.14 -21.07 10.72
CA GLY A 62 -5.16 -21.89 11.37
C GLY A 62 -4.53 -22.95 12.24
N GLY A 63 -4.89 -22.97 13.52
CA GLY A 63 -4.55 -24.06 14.42
C GLY A 63 -5.70 -25.07 14.43
N GLY A 64 -5.36 -26.35 14.34
CA GLY A 64 -6.28 -27.49 14.48
C GLY A 64 -6.39 -28.30 13.22
#